data_AF-D7LMX9-F1
#
_entry.id   AF-D7LMX9-F1
#
_cell.length_a   1.000
_cell.length_b   1.000
_cell.length_c   1.000
_cell.angle_alpha   90.00
_cell.angle_beta   90.00
_cell.angle_gamma   90.00
#
_symmetry.space_group_name_H-M   'P 1'
#
loop_
_entity.id
_entity.type
_entity.pdbx_description
1 polymer ?
#
loop_
_entity_poly.entity_id
_entity_poly.type
_entity_poly.pdbx_seq_one_letter_code
_entity_poly.pdbx_strand_id
1 'polypeptide(L)'
;MTLHKCMVLNVEQLRAQPIPHSSRGPDEFLWRCGDDDFRPEFSTTHTWNQIRTHHPVISWSSIIWFGQSIPRCGFIAWLAMRTGNLLRQPQDPDWSATVMVLISGSGSYLDDILLKLCFQITIYTIWHERNNRIHNGYHSTMTQVLRRIEKTVRNRITSLDYTKKPRLRRLMQRWFEAGPMLLRKN
;
A
#
# COMPACT_ATOMS: atom_id res chain seq x y z
N MET A 1 -24.95 -39.16 7.57
CA MET A 1 -23.73 -38.37 7.30
C MET A 1 -24.13 -36.90 7.28
N THR A 2 -24.06 -36.26 8.43
CA THR A 2 -24.48 -34.86 8.60
C THR A 2 -23.25 -33.99 8.47
N LEU A 3 -23.05 -33.42 7.27
CA LEU A 3 -21.97 -32.49 7.01
C LEU A 3 -22.33 -31.15 7.68
N HIS A 4 -21.77 -30.88 8.86
CA HIS A 4 -21.81 -29.54 9.43
C HIS A 4 -20.85 -28.65 8.62
N LYS A 5 -21.41 -28.00 7.59
CA LYS A 5 -20.73 -26.96 6.82
C LYS A 5 -20.32 -25.85 7.81
N CYS A 6 -19.02 -25.70 8.10
CA CYS A 6 -18.51 -24.60 8.91
C CYS A 6 -18.50 -23.32 8.06
N MET A 7 -19.71 -22.82 7.79
CA MET A 7 -19.94 -21.46 7.35
C MET A 7 -20.01 -20.58 8.59
N VAL A 8 -19.70 -19.29 8.42
CA VAL A 8 -20.31 -18.25 9.24
C VAL A 8 -21.81 -18.26 8.92
N LEU A 9 -22.54 -19.25 9.44
CA LEU A 9 -23.98 -19.38 9.27
C LEU A 9 -24.62 -18.23 10.06
N ASN A 10 -25.49 -17.48 9.40
CA ASN A 10 -26.36 -16.56 10.13
C ASN A 10 -27.28 -17.38 11.04
N VAL A 11 -27.67 -16.84 12.20
CA VAL A 11 -28.42 -17.58 13.25
C VAL A 11 -29.70 -18.23 12.72
N GLU A 12 -30.31 -17.65 11.69
CA GLU A 12 -31.51 -18.18 11.02
C GLU A 12 -31.25 -19.50 10.26
N GLN A 13 -30.08 -19.67 9.64
CA GLN A 13 -29.73 -20.87 8.87
C GLN A 13 -29.44 -22.07 9.79
N LEU A 14 -28.94 -21.82 11.00
CA LEU A 14 -28.73 -22.85 12.03
C LEU A 14 -30.06 -23.43 12.55
N ARG A 15 -31.12 -22.61 12.61
CA ARG A 15 -32.44 -23.04 13.09
C ARG A 15 -33.18 -23.96 12.11
N ALA A 16 -32.81 -23.94 10.83
CA ALA A 16 -33.43 -24.76 9.79
C ALA A 16 -32.84 -26.19 9.69
N GLN A 17 -31.76 -26.48 10.41
CA GLN A 17 -31.15 -27.82 10.39
C GLN A 17 -31.79 -28.73 11.46
N PRO A 18 -32.08 -30.01 11.13
CA PRO A 18 -32.60 -30.97 12.09
C PRO A 18 -31.60 -31.19 13.22
N ILE A 19 -32.10 -31.30 14.44
CA ILE A 19 -31.32 -31.44 15.68
C ILE A 19 -30.28 -32.57 15.52
N PRO A 20 -29.01 -32.35 15.92
CA PRO A 20 -27.98 -33.39 15.89
C PRO A 20 -28.42 -34.60 16.72
N HIS A 21 -28.28 -35.80 16.15
CA HIS A 21 -28.68 -37.06 16.78
C HIS A 21 -27.51 -38.04 16.72
N SER A 22 -27.21 -38.70 17.84
CA SER A 22 -26.01 -39.55 18.05
C SER A 22 -25.90 -40.75 17.08
N SER A 23 -26.99 -41.10 16.39
CA SER A 23 -27.00 -42.15 15.36
C SER A 23 -26.48 -41.70 13.98
N ARG A 24 -26.13 -40.42 13.79
CA ARG A 24 -25.76 -39.86 12.47
C ARG A 24 -24.26 -39.86 12.13
N GLY A 25 -23.45 -40.44 13.01
CA GLY A 25 -21.98 -40.51 12.91
C GLY A 25 -21.28 -39.47 13.80
N PRO A 26 -19.94 -39.50 13.89
CA PRO A 26 -19.16 -38.48 14.56
C PRO A 26 -19.25 -37.13 13.84
N ASP A 27 -19.11 -36.03 14.59
CA ASP A 27 -19.08 -34.69 14.02
C ASP A 27 -17.81 -34.48 13.20
N GLU A 28 -17.97 -34.04 11.95
CA GLU A 28 -16.87 -33.69 11.04
C GLU A 28 -16.88 -32.19 10.76
N PHE A 29 -15.75 -31.53 10.99
CA PHE A 29 -15.56 -30.12 10.70
C PHE A 29 -14.97 -29.95 9.29
N LEU A 30 -15.71 -29.28 8.41
CA LEU A 30 -15.21 -28.95 7.08
C LEU A 30 -15.17 -27.44 6.85
N TRP A 31 -14.04 -26.97 6.35
CA TRP A 31 -13.80 -25.61 5.92
C TRP A 31 -14.42 -25.37 4.56
N ARG A 32 -15.21 -24.30 4.45
CA ARG A 32 -15.69 -23.82 3.16
C ARG A 32 -14.50 -23.34 2.33
N CYS A 33 -14.32 -23.89 1.15
CA CYS A 33 -13.34 -23.44 0.15
C CYS A 33 -14.00 -22.71 -1.02
N GLY A 34 -15.27 -23.01 -1.35
CA GLY A 34 -16.05 -22.29 -2.37
C GLY A 34 -17.53 -22.24 -2.01
N ASP A 35 -18.41 -21.83 -2.92
CA ASP A 35 -19.85 -21.77 -2.64
C ASP A 35 -20.40 -23.13 -2.18
N ASP A 36 -19.92 -24.21 -2.79
CA ASP A 36 -20.25 -25.60 -2.46
C ASP A 36 -19.04 -26.56 -2.31
N ASP A 37 -17.81 -26.05 -2.21
CA ASP A 37 -16.62 -26.86 -1.93
C ASP A 37 -16.29 -26.82 -0.42
N PHE A 38 -16.22 -27.99 0.22
CA PHE A 38 -15.95 -28.17 1.66
C PHE A 38 -14.84 -29.18 1.86
N ARG A 39 -13.79 -28.80 2.59
CA ARG A 39 -12.59 -29.63 2.78
C ARG A 39 -12.20 -29.75 4.26
N PRO A 40 -11.58 -30.86 4.68
CA PRO A 40 -11.09 -31.02 6.05
C PRO A 40 -9.88 -30.12 6.36
N GLU A 41 -9.20 -29.62 5.33
CA GLU A 41 -8.01 -28.78 5.47
C GLU A 41 -8.34 -27.29 5.44
N PHE A 42 -7.74 -26.56 6.38
CA PHE A 42 -7.82 -25.11 6.41
C PHE A 42 -6.90 -24.50 5.34
N SER A 43 -7.45 -23.58 4.54
CA SER A 43 -6.68 -22.81 3.56
C SER A 43 -6.86 -21.32 3.79
N THR A 44 -5.78 -20.65 4.23
CA THR A 44 -5.77 -19.19 4.43
C THR A 44 -6.18 -18.44 3.16
N THR A 45 -5.78 -18.91 1.98
CA THR A 45 -6.10 -18.27 0.69
C THR A 45 -7.59 -18.33 0.37
N HIS A 46 -8.23 -19.50 0.50
CA HIS A 46 -9.66 -19.64 0.24
C HIS A 46 -10.50 -18.86 1.26
N THR A 47 -10.16 -18.98 2.55
CA THR A 47 -10.83 -18.22 3.61
C THR A 47 -10.70 -16.71 3.38
N TRP A 48 -9.51 -16.23 3.00
CA TRP A 48 -9.29 -14.81 2.69
C TRP A 48 -10.13 -14.32 1.52
N ASN A 49 -10.22 -15.12 0.45
CA ASN A 49 -11.05 -14.77 -0.71
C ASN A 49 -12.55 -14.73 -0.40
N GLN A 50 -13.03 -15.54 0.55
CA GLN A 50 -14.43 -15.54 0.97
C GLN A 50 -14.79 -14.37 1.87
N ILE A 51 -13.88 -13.98 2.78
CA ILE A 51 -14.15 -12.91 3.74
C ILE A 51 -13.98 -11.53 3.08
N ARG A 52 -13.07 -11.41 2.09
CA ARG A 52 -12.79 -10.13 1.46
C ARG A 52 -13.89 -9.73 0.48
N THR A 53 -14.38 -8.51 0.58
CA THR A 53 -15.11 -7.88 -0.53
C THR A 53 -14.10 -7.57 -1.64
N HIS A 54 -14.33 -8.09 -2.84
CA HIS A 54 -13.50 -7.77 -3.99
C HIS A 54 -13.71 -6.31 -4.37
N HIS A 55 -12.67 -5.49 -4.21
CA HIS A 55 -12.66 -4.13 -4.73
C HIS A 55 -12.04 -4.10 -6.14
N PRO A 56 -12.49 -3.17 -7.01
CA PRO A 56 -11.90 -3.01 -8.33
C PRO A 56 -10.41 -2.68 -8.19
N VAL A 57 -9.61 -3.17 -9.14
CA VAL A 57 -8.18 -2.87 -9.19
C VAL A 57 -8.01 -1.37 -9.44
N ILE A 58 -7.41 -0.70 -8.46
CA ILE A 58 -7.09 0.73 -8.52
C ILE A 58 -5.77 0.96 -9.26
N SER A 59 -5.81 1.76 -10.32
CA SER A 59 -4.67 2.06 -11.19
C SER A 59 -3.47 2.68 -10.44
N TRP A 60 -3.76 3.51 -9.44
CA TRP A 60 -2.73 4.19 -8.63
C TRP A 60 -2.01 3.27 -7.63
N SER A 61 -2.46 2.03 -7.41
CA SER A 61 -1.82 1.10 -6.47
C SER A 61 -0.33 0.88 -6.77
N SER A 62 0.05 0.91 -8.04
CA SER A 62 1.43 0.77 -8.52
C SER A 62 2.34 1.96 -8.18
N ILE A 63 1.78 3.11 -7.80
CA ILE A 63 2.51 4.28 -7.28
C ILE A 63 2.90 4.02 -5.82
N ILE A 64 2.04 3.31 -5.09
CA ILE A 64 2.20 3.03 -3.67
C ILE A 64 3.07 1.79 -3.44
N TRP A 65 2.74 0.70 -4.11
CA TRP A 65 3.30 -0.62 -3.86
C TRP A 65 4.25 -1.04 -4.98
N PHE A 66 5.43 -0.42 -5.03
CA PHE A 66 6.49 -0.77 -5.98
C PHE A 66 7.74 -1.27 -5.25
N GLY A 67 8.58 -2.04 -5.94
CA GLY A 67 9.67 -2.80 -5.31
C GLY A 67 10.76 -1.98 -4.62
N GLN A 68 10.86 -0.66 -4.91
CA GLN A 68 11.83 0.24 -4.24
C GLN A 68 11.18 1.17 -3.21
N SER A 69 9.86 1.07 -3.00
CA SER A 69 9.14 1.87 -2.01
C SER A 69 9.71 1.69 -0.59
N ILE A 70 9.48 2.69 0.26
CA ILE A 70 9.77 2.58 1.69
C ILE A 70 8.42 2.27 2.39
N PRO A 71 8.26 1.14 3.09
CA PRO A 71 6.95 0.71 3.60
C PRO A 71 6.17 1.80 4.38
N ARG A 72 6.85 2.51 5.30
CA ARG A 72 6.23 3.61 6.06
C ARG A 72 5.76 4.78 5.19
N CYS A 73 6.54 5.12 4.14
CA CYS A 73 6.17 6.21 3.23
C CYS A 73 5.03 5.78 2.30
N GLY A 74 5.07 4.53 1.82
CA GLY A 74 4.00 3.92 1.03
C GLY A 74 2.68 3.90 1.80
N PHE A 75 2.68 3.49 3.07
CA PHE A 75 1.48 3.48 3.90
C PHE A 75 0.86 4.88 4.06
N ILE A 76 1.67 5.90 4.37
CA ILE A 76 1.15 7.28 4.52
C ILE A 76 0.68 7.84 3.17
N ALA A 77 1.38 7.54 2.08
CA ALA A 77 0.96 7.93 0.73
C ALA A 77 -0.37 7.24 0.34
N TRP A 78 -0.54 5.95 0.61
CA TRP A 78 -1.81 5.24 0.44
C TRP A 78 -2.94 5.88 1.22
N LEU A 79 -2.70 6.23 2.49
CA LEU A 79 -3.69 6.86 3.33
C LEU A 79 -4.09 8.23 2.75
N ALA A 80 -3.11 9.00 2.25
CA ALA A 80 -3.36 10.27 1.57
C ALA A 80 -4.19 10.08 0.27
N MET A 81 -3.85 9.08 -0.54
CA MET A 81 -4.61 8.75 -1.76
C MET A 81 -6.04 8.30 -1.47
N ARG A 82 -6.25 7.54 -0.40
CA ARG A 82 -7.56 6.96 -0.05
C ARG A 82 -8.49 7.96 0.64
N THR A 83 -7.96 8.80 1.53
CA THR A 83 -8.77 9.70 2.36
C THR A 83 -8.89 11.10 1.80
N GLY A 84 -7.98 11.51 0.90
CA GLY A 84 -7.92 12.85 0.31
C GLY A 84 -7.60 14.00 1.26
N ASN A 85 -7.90 13.85 2.55
CA ASN A 85 -7.89 14.91 3.56
C ASN A 85 -6.81 14.73 4.64
N LEU A 86 -5.79 13.91 4.38
CA LEU A 86 -4.67 13.70 5.32
C LEU A 86 -3.96 15.03 5.67
N LEU A 87 -3.95 15.99 4.74
CA LEU A 87 -3.37 17.32 4.93
C LEU A 87 -4.40 18.40 5.30
N ARG A 88 -5.65 18.06 5.67
CA ARG A 88 -6.78 18.97 6.01
C ARG A 88 -7.13 20.05 4.97
N GLN A 89 -6.39 20.18 3.88
CA GLN A 89 -6.74 21.08 2.80
C GLN A 89 -7.52 20.33 1.72
N PRO A 90 -8.46 20.99 1.02
CA PRO A 90 -9.06 20.43 -0.19
C PRO A 90 -7.93 19.94 -1.10
N GLN A 91 -8.09 18.75 -1.70
CA GLN A 91 -7.14 18.30 -2.71
C GLN A 91 -7.06 19.38 -3.79
N ASP A 92 -5.87 19.93 -3.93
CA ASP A 92 -5.50 20.88 -4.98
C ASP A 92 -6.02 20.36 -6.33
N PRO A 93 -6.64 21.19 -7.20
CA PRO A 93 -7.07 20.78 -8.54
C PRO A 93 -5.99 20.02 -9.33
N ASP A 94 -4.71 20.27 -9.04
CA ASP A 94 -3.56 19.64 -9.69
C ASP A 94 -3.18 18.26 -9.14
N TRP A 95 -3.83 17.77 -8.07
CA TRP A 95 -3.56 16.44 -7.50
C TRP A 95 -3.86 15.32 -8.51
N SER A 96 -4.99 15.41 -9.20
CA SER A 96 -5.38 14.45 -10.24
C SER A 96 -4.38 14.45 -11.39
N ALA A 97 -3.91 15.64 -11.81
CA ALA A 97 -2.89 15.77 -12.85
C ALA A 97 -1.57 15.12 -12.41
N THR A 98 -1.14 15.36 -11.16
CA THR A 98 0.07 14.75 -10.59
C THR A 98 -0.02 13.23 -10.57
N VAL A 99 -1.15 12.68 -10.10
CA VAL A 99 -1.39 11.23 -10.10
C VAL A 99 -1.40 10.67 -11.52
N MET A 100 -2.03 11.37 -12.47
CA MET A 100 -2.03 10.96 -13.88
C MET A 100 -0.62 10.90 -14.47
N VAL A 101 0.26 11.86 -14.18
CA VAL A 101 1.67 11.80 -14.62
C VAL A 101 2.37 10.56 -14.05
N LEU A 102 2.13 10.23 -12.78
CA LEU A 102 2.74 9.06 -12.13
C LEU A 102 2.20 7.71 -12.64
N ILE A 103 0.95 7.68 -13.13
CA ILE A 103 0.34 6.49 -13.74
C ILE A 103 0.82 6.32 -15.18
N SER A 104 0.78 7.41 -15.97
CA SER A 104 1.18 7.41 -17.38
C SER A 104 2.67 7.08 -17.56
N GLY A 105 3.48 7.39 -16.54
CA GLY A 105 4.92 7.16 -16.55
C GLY A 105 5.66 8.14 -17.44
N SER A 106 6.96 8.26 -17.23
CA SER A 106 7.84 9.17 -17.97
C SER A 106 8.53 8.50 -19.16
N GLY A 107 8.13 7.27 -19.52
CA GLY A 107 8.79 6.44 -20.54
C GLY A 107 10.15 5.87 -20.14
N SER A 108 10.62 6.18 -18.92
CA SER A 108 11.92 5.76 -18.38
C SER A 108 11.72 5.09 -17.03
N TYR A 109 12.02 3.79 -16.96
CA TYR A 109 11.87 2.99 -15.74
C TYR A 109 12.58 3.60 -14.51
N LEU A 110 13.75 4.21 -14.72
CA LEU A 110 14.50 4.85 -13.64
C LEU A 110 13.83 6.13 -13.16
N ASP A 111 13.33 6.93 -14.10
CA ASP A 111 12.63 8.18 -13.79
C ASP A 111 11.29 7.89 -13.09
N ASP A 112 10.56 6.85 -13.50
CA ASP A 112 9.36 6.38 -12.82
C ASP A 112 9.63 5.99 -11.36
N ILE A 113 10.76 5.28 -11.11
CA ILE A 113 11.17 4.93 -9.74
C ILE A 113 11.46 6.19 -8.93
N LEU A 114 12.22 7.13 -9.49
CA LEU A 114 12.59 8.37 -8.80
C LEU A 114 11.36 9.22 -8.49
N LEU A 115 10.45 9.38 -9.46
CA LEU A 115 9.21 10.14 -9.29
C LEU A 115 8.33 9.52 -8.20
N LYS A 116 8.11 8.20 -8.23
CA LYS A 116 7.34 7.49 -7.20
C LYS A 116 8.00 7.58 -5.82
N LEU A 117 9.32 7.49 -5.73
CA LEU A 117 10.07 7.67 -4.48
C LEU A 117 9.93 9.08 -3.92
N CYS A 118 10.17 10.10 -4.76
CA CYS A 118 10.04 11.50 -4.38
C CYS A 118 8.62 11.83 -3.92
N PHE A 119 7.61 11.35 -4.64
CA PHE A 119 6.20 11.50 -4.27
C PHE A 119 5.91 10.94 -2.87
N GLN A 120 6.25 9.67 -2.61
CA GLN A 120 5.99 9.05 -1.30
C GLN A 120 6.76 9.72 -0.16
N ILE A 121 8.03 10.05 -0.37
CA ILE A 121 8.89 10.67 0.64
C ILE A 121 8.41 12.09 0.95
N THR A 122 7.96 12.83 -0.06
CA THR A 122 7.45 14.19 0.12
C THR A 122 6.17 14.18 0.96
N ILE A 123 5.19 13.33 0.61
CA ILE A 123 3.95 13.18 1.38
C ILE A 123 4.25 12.80 2.82
N TYR A 124 5.10 11.79 3.03
CA TYR A 124 5.50 11.36 4.37
C TYR A 124 6.16 12.50 5.16
N THR A 125 7.09 13.24 4.55
CA THR A 125 7.83 14.29 5.24
C THR A 125 6.92 15.45 5.61
N ILE A 126 5.98 15.83 4.74
CA ILE A 126 4.99 16.88 5.04
C ILE A 126 4.07 16.44 6.19
N TRP A 127 3.54 15.21 6.11
CA TRP A 127 2.71 14.65 7.18
C TRP A 127 3.45 14.63 8.52
N HIS A 128 4.69 14.15 8.52
CA HIS A 128 5.52 14.06 9.72
C HIS A 128 5.86 15.46 10.29
N GLU A 129 6.23 16.40 9.43
CA GLU A 129 6.52 17.79 9.83
C GLU A 129 5.28 18.45 10.44
N ARG A 130 4.11 18.28 9.83
CA ARG A 130 2.85 18.79 10.37
C ARG A 130 2.53 18.18 11.72
N ASN A 131 2.67 16.86 11.88
CA ASN A 131 2.39 16.20 13.16
C ASN A 131 3.37 16.66 14.25
N ASN A 132 4.64 16.88 13.90
CA ASN A 132 5.61 17.46 14.82
C ASN A 132 5.23 18.87 15.27
N ARG A 133 4.70 19.71 14.37
CA ARG A 133 4.24 21.06 14.73
C ARG A 133 3.05 21.02 15.68
N ILE A 134 2.10 20.12 15.42
CA ILE A 134 0.86 19.99 16.21
C ILE A 134 1.13 19.40 17.60
N HIS A 135 1.92 18.33 17.66
CA HIS A 135 2.06 17.55 18.90
C HIS A 135 3.32 17.85 19.70
N ASN A 136 4.40 18.26 19.03
CA ASN A 136 5.72 18.43 19.66
C ASN A 136 6.18 19.90 19.70
N GLY A 137 5.43 20.83 19.10
CA GLY A 137 5.78 22.26 19.04
C GLY A 137 7.08 22.57 18.26
N TYR A 138 7.63 21.59 17.55
CA TYR A 138 8.89 21.75 16.81
C TYR A 138 8.62 22.20 15.37
N HIS A 139 9.39 23.17 14.90
CA HIS A 139 9.31 23.72 13.55
C HIS A 139 10.64 23.57 12.82
N SER A 140 10.66 22.78 11.74
CA SER A 140 11.81 22.78 10.83
C SER A 140 11.73 23.98 9.88
N THR A 141 12.88 24.52 9.49
CA THR A 141 12.94 25.44 8.35
C THR A 141 12.68 24.68 7.05
N MET A 142 12.22 25.39 6.02
CA MET A 142 12.03 24.80 4.69
C MET A 142 13.30 24.09 4.21
N THR A 143 14.47 24.71 4.36
CA THR A 143 15.75 24.12 3.97
C THR A 143 16.04 22.81 4.70
N GLN A 144 15.69 22.71 5.99
CA GLN A 144 15.83 21.45 6.75
C GLN A 144 14.89 20.36 6.23
N VAL A 145 13.64 20.70 5.92
CA VAL A 145 12.67 19.78 5.32
C VAL A 145 13.17 19.26 3.97
N LEU A 146 13.63 20.16 3.10
CA LEU A 146 14.15 19.80 1.77
C LEU A 146 15.39 18.91 1.88
N ARG A 147 16.35 19.25 2.76
CA ARG A 147 17.52 18.40 3.04
C ARG A 147 17.12 17.01 3.54
N ARG A 148 16.06 16.91 4.37
CA ARG A 148 15.54 15.63 4.87
C ARG A 148 14.96 14.78 3.75
N ILE A 149 14.23 15.38 2.81
CA ILE A 149 13.69 14.70 1.62
C ILE A 149 14.85 14.17 0.78
N GLU A 150 15.79 15.03 0.37
CA GLU A 150 16.93 14.62 -0.46
C GLU A 150 17.77 13.52 0.21
N LYS A 151 18.05 13.65 1.51
CA LYS A 151 18.79 12.64 2.27
C LYS A 151 18.04 11.32 2.30
N THR A 152 16.72 11.35 2.46
CA THR A 152 15.89 10.13 2.49
C THR A 152 15.88 9.44 1.12
N VAL A 153 15.77 10.22 0.03
CA VAL A 153 15.85 9.69 -1.35
C VAL A 153 17.22 9.05 -1.59
N ARG A 154 18.31 9.78 -1.32
CA ARG A 154 19.69 9.27 -1.49
C ARG A 154 19.92 8.01 -0.67
N ASN A 155 19.56 8.02 0.62
CA ASN A 155 19.73 6.86 1.49
C ASN A 155 18.95 5.64 0.96
N ARG A 156 17.73 5.86 0.45
CA ARG A 156 16.95 4.77 -0.12
C ARG A 156 17.64 4.20 -1.36
N ILE A 157 18.06 5.05 -2.29
CA ILE A 157 18.81 4.65 -3.50
C ILE A 157 20.08 3.88 -3.10
N THR A 158 20.89 4.38 -2.17
CA THR A 158 22.11 3.70 -1.73
C THR A 158 21.86 2.34 -1.09
N SER A 159 20.73 2.18 -0.37
CA SER A 159 20.36 0.90 0.26
C SER A 159 19.89 -0.17 -0.72
N LEU A 160 19.70 0.16 -2.00
CA LEU A 160 19.24 -0.80 -2.99
C LEU A 160 20.39 -1.74 -3.37
N ASP A 161 20.13 -3.04 -3.26
CA ASP A 161 21.09 -4.07 -3.64
C ASP A 161 21.22 -4.16 -5.17
N TYR A 162 22.18 -3.41 -5.71
CA TYR A 162 22.48 -3.38 -7.14
C TYR A 162 23.06 -4.68 -7.68
N THR A 163 23.63 -5.53 -6.82
CA THR A 163 24.20 -6.82 -7.24
C THR A 163 23.08 -7.76 -7.70
N LYS A 164 21.96 -7.78 -6.97
CA LYS A 164 20.77 -8.53 -7.33
C LYS A 164 19.91 -7.83 -8.39
N LYS A 165 20.04 -6.51 -8.55
CA LYS A 165 19.20 -5.68 -9.42
C LYS A 165 20.04 -4.76 -10.33
N PRO A 166 20.70 -5.31 -11.38
CA PRO A 166 21.62 -4.55 -12.23
C PRO A 166 20.95 -3.37 -12.95
N ARG A 167 19.66 -3.48 -13.27
CA ARG A 167 18.88 -2.40 -13.91
C ARG A 167 18.82 -1.11 -13.08
N LEU A 168 19.05 -1.18 -11.77
CA LEU A 168 19.01 -0.02 -10.87
C LEU A 168 20.36 0.69 -10.75
N ARG A 169 21.45 0.13 -11.28
CA ARG A 169 22.82 0.60 -11.04
C ARG A 169 23.04 2.07 -11.39
N ARG A 170 22.27 2.61 -12.35
CA ARG A 170 22.33 4.00 -12.80
C ARG A 170 21.34 4.93 -12.08
N LEU A 171 20.58 4.44 -11.09
CA LEU A 171 19.55 5.23 -10.41
C LEU A 171 20.14 6.43 -9.65
N MET A 172 21.28 6.25 -8.97
CA MET A 172 21.98 7.34 -8.29
C MET A 172 22.54 8.36 -9.29
N GLN A 173 23.10 7.90 -10.42
CA GLN A 173 23.56 8.78 -11.49
C GLN A 173 22.39 9.61 -12.04
N ARG A 174 21.27 8.95 -12.33
CA ARG A 174 20.08 9.61 -12.83
C ARG A 174 19.49 10.63 -11.85
N TRP A 175 19.57 10.36 -10.54
CA TRP A 175 19.20 11.31 -9.49
C TRP A 175 20.06 12.58 -9.52
N PHE A 176 21.36 12.46 -9.76
CA PHE A 176 22.24 13.64 -9.91
C PHE A 176 21.99 14.38 -11.23
N GLU A 177 21.76 13.66 -12.33
CA GLU A 177 21.46 14.25 -13.65
C GLU A 177 20.13 15.01 -13.69
N ALA A 178 19.10 14.47 -13.04
CA ALA A 178 17.80 15.14 -12.92
C ALA A 178 17.90 16.45 -12.10
N GLY A 179 18.98 16.60 -11.33
CA GLY A 179 19.12 17.58 -10.27
C GLY A 179 18.15 17.27 -9.12
N PRO A 180 18.52 17.50 -7.85
CA PRO A 180 17.49 17.64 -6.84
C PRO A 180 16.57 18.77 -7.33
N MET A 181 15.26 18.48 -7.46
CA MET A 181 14.21 19.36 -7.99
C MET A 181 14.20 20.80 -7.42
N LEU A 182 15.05 21.09 -6.43
CA LEU A 182 15.04 22.24 -5.56
C LEU A 182 16.35 23.06 -5.60
N LEU A 183 17.40 22.61 -6.33
CA LEU A 183 18.66 23.36 -6.47
C LEU A 183 18.88 23.96 -7.87
N ARG A 184 17.88 23.97 -8.75
CA ARG A 184 17.92 24.85 -9.92
C ARG A 184 17.61 26.28 -9.45
N LYS A 185 18.57 26.87 -8.71
CA LYS A 185 18.65 28.33 -8.62
C LYS A 185 18.95 28.84 -10.02
N ASN A 186 18.20 29.88 -10.41
CA ASN A 186 18.30 30.66 -11.64
C ASN A 186 19.72 30.75 -12.21
#